data_AF-A0A183TWM5-F1
#
_entry.id   AF-A0A183TWM5-F1
#
_cell.length_a   1.000
_cell.length_b   1.000
_cell.length_c   1.000
_cell.angle_alpha   90.00
_cell.angle_beta   90.00
_cell.angle_gamma   90.00
#
_symmetry.space_group_name_H-M   'P 1'
#
loop_
_entity.id
_entity.type
_entity.pdbx_description
1 polymer ?
#
loop_
_entity_poly.entity_id
_entity_poly.type
_entity_poly.pdbx_seq_one_letter_code
_entity_poly.pdbx_strand_id
1 'polypeptide(L)'
;MHKLAATIVIVMTFKASLAPARFLLEPAWRITAPQKCPIFDDEPLHAIMDRVCEICHEMYSHQVPNMRADCRANCFRTKQFRSCLEHFRPGRPHNAHHGSPH
;
A
#
# COMPACT_ATOMS: atom_id res chain seq x y z
N MET A 1 18.13 -11.41 65.37
CA MET A 1 16.88 -11.54 64.60
C MET A 1 16.45 -10.22 63.94
N HIS A 2 16.28 -9.10 64.67
CA HIS A 2 15.81 -7.83 64.09
C HIS A 2 16.76 -7.12 63.09
N LYS A 3 18.08 -7.18 63.31
CA LYS A 3 19.07 -6.49 62.44
C LYS A 3 19.20 -7.10 61.04
N LEU A 4 18.91 -8.41 60.90
CA LEU A 4 18.92 -9.14 59.63
C LEU A 4 17.71 -8.80 58.77
N ALA A 5 16.54 -8.56 59.38
CA ALA A 5 15.34 -8.17 58.66
C ALA A 5 15.48 -6.76 58.04
N ALA A 6 16.09 -5.82 58.77
CA ALA A 6 16.28 -4.45 58.30
C ALA A 6 17.22 -4.35 57.07
N THR A 7 18.30 -5.13 57.03
CA THR A 7 19.21 -5.17 55.87
C THR A 7 18.57 -5.84 54.64
N ILE A 8 17.74 -6.87 54.83
CA ILE A 8 17.03 -7.53 53.73
C ILE A 8 16.03 -6.56 53.06
N VAL A 9 15.33 -5.73 53.84
CA VAL A 9 14.36 -4.75 53.30
C VAL A 9 15.05 -3.63 52.51
N ILE A 10 16.26 -3.21 52.91
CA ILE A 10 17.04 -2.18 52.19
C ILE A 10 17.52 -2.70 50.82
N VAL A 11 17.95 -3.96 50.74
CA VAL A 11 18.39 -4.58 49.46
C VAL A 11 17.20 -4.84 48.54
N MET A 12 16.03 -5.20 49.09
CA MET A 12 14.81 -5.45 48.32
C MET A 12 14.19 -4.16 47.74
N THR A 13 14.42 -3.00 48.36
CA THR A 13 13.91 -1.70 47.89
C THR A 13 14.86 -0.98 46.93
N PHE A 14 16.17 -1.29 46.94
CA PHE A 14 17.17 -0.74 46.01
C PHE A 14 17.29 -1.47 44.66
N LYS A 15 16.27 -2.26 44.28
CA LYS A 15 16.10 -2.79 42.92
C LYS A 15 14.95 -2.12 42.18
N ALA A 16 14.57 -0.92 42.59
CA ALA A 16 13.74 -0.04 41.78
C ALA A 16 14.63 0.75 40.80
N SER A 17 14.33 0.62 39.51
CA SER A 17 14.86 1.43 38.41
C SER A 17 16.20 1.01 37.81
N LEU A 18 16.19 -0.15 37.15
CA LEU A 18 16.77 -0.18 35.80
C LEU A 18 15.83 -1.00 34.93
N ALA A 19 14.69 -0.39 34.56
CA ALA A 19 13.96 -0.86 33.40
C ALA A 19 14.96 -0.81 32.24
N PRO A 20 15.30 -1.93 31.57
CA PRO A 20 15.88 -1.80 30.26
C PRO A 20 14.83 -1.05 29.46
N ALA A 21 15.16 0.14 29.00
CA ALA A 21 14.39 0.80 27.96
C ALA A 21 14.46 -0.09 26.72
N ARG A 22 13.66 -1.16 26.67
CA ARG A 22 13.16 -1.75 25.44
C ARG A 22 12.07 -0.83 24.93
N PHE A 23 12.43 0.45 24.79
CA PHE A 23 11.69 1.45 24.07
C PHE A 23 11.88 1.08 22.60
N LEU A 24 11.00 0.19 22.16
CA LEU A 24 10.50 0.03 20.80
C LEU A 24 11.31 0.75 19.72
N LEU A 25 12.57 0.33 19.49
CA LEU A 25 13.14 0.46 18.17
C LEU A 25 12.60 -0.73 17.39
N GLU A 26 11.30 -0.67 17.07
CA GLU A 26 10.84 -1.41 15.90
C GLU A 26 11.74 -0.93 14.76
N PRO A 27 12.52 -1.83 14.14
CA PRO A 27 13.39 -1.42 13.06
C PRO A 27 12.52 -0.78 11.97
N ALA A 28 12.90 0.42 11.54
CA ALA A 28 12.16 1.23 10.57
C ALA A 28 12.04 0.54 9.17
N TRP A 29 12.68 -0.61 8.96
CA TRP A 29 12.59 -1.40 7.73
C TRP A 29 11.23 -2.09 7.50
N ARG A 30 10.33 -2.15 8.50
CA ARG A 30 8.96 -2.66 8.28
C ARG A 30 8.04 -1.69 7.53
N ILE A 31 8.51 -0.47 7.24
CA ILE A 31 7.72 0.55 6.53
C ILE A 31 7.62 0.27 5.02
N THR A 32 8.48 -0.58 4.44
CA THR A 32 8.38 -0.89 3.01
C THR A 32 8.96 -2.26 2.69
N ALA A 33 8.39 -3.34 3.24
CA ALA A 33 8.42 -4.57 2.45
C ALA A 33 7.71 -4.22 1.13
N PRO A 34 8.37 -4.29 -0.05
CA PRO A 34 7.71 -4.01 -1.31
C PRO A 34 6.48 -4.90 -1.35
N GLN A 35 5.30 -4.29 -1.44
CA GLN A 35 4.06 -5.03 -1.55
C GLN A 35 4.25 -5.94 -2.77
N LYS A 36 4.41 -7.25 -2.54
CA LYS A 36 4.59 -8.19 -3.64
C LYS A 36 3.29 -8.15 -4.43
N CYS A 37 3.30 -7.50 -5.59
CA CYS A 37 2.13 -7.45 -6.44
C CYS A 37 2.02 -8.78 -7.20
N PRO A 38 0.96 -9.59 -6.98
CA PRO A 38 0.82 -10.90 -7.61
C PRO A 38 0.77 -10.83 -9.14
N ILE A 39 0.40 -9.67 -9.68
CA ILE A 39 0.37 -9.43 -11.12
C ILE A 39 1.73 -9.62 -11.79
N PHE A 40 2.84 -9.34 -11.09
CA PHE A 40 4.18 -9.52 -11.68
C PHE A 40 4.62 -10.98 -11.70
N ASP A 41 3.93 -11.88 -10.99
CA ASP A 41 4.16 -13.32 -11.10
C ASP A 41 3.54 -13.89 -12.40
N ASP A 42 2.65 -13.12 -13.08
CA ASP A 42 2.04 -13.44 -14.38
C ASP A 42 2.51 -12.43 -15.44
N GLU A 43 3.63 -12.73 -16.10
CA GLU A 43 4.24 -11.87 -17.10
C GLU A 43 3.31 -11.48 -18.28
N PRO A 44 2.56 -12.40 -18.93
CA PRO A 44 1.68 -12.02 -20.02
C PRO A 44 0.53 -11.13 -19.54
N LEU A 45 -0.08 -11.40 -18.39
CA LEU A 45 -1.11 -10.53 -17.84
C LEU A 45 -0.56 -9.15 -17.48
N HIS A 46 0.62 -9.11 -16.84
CA HIS A 46 1.31 -7.87 -16.54
C HIS A 46 1.56 -7.03 -17.81
N ALA A 47 2.09 -7.64 -18.88
CA ALA A 47 2.37 -6.95 -20.13
C ALA A 47 1.11 -6.34 -20.75
N ILE A 48 -0.03 -7.03 -20.71
CA ILE A 48 -1.32 -6.50 -21.18
C ILE A 48 -1.72 -5.26 -20.36
N MET A 49 -1.65 -5.35 -19.04
CA MET A 49 -1.98 -4.22 -18.16
C MET A 49 -1.04 -3.03 -18.36
N ASP A 50 0.24 -3.31 -18.60
CA ASP A 50 1.26 -2.29 -18.89
C ASP A 50 0.95 -1.55 -20.19
N ARG A 51 0.54 -2.31 -21.22
CA ARG A 51 0.16 -1.77 -22.53
C ARG A 51 -1.09 -0.90 -22.47
N VAL A 52 -2.10 -1.29 -21.68
CA VAL A 52 -3.30 -0.48 -21.42
C VAL A 52 -2.90 0.89 -20.85
N CYS A 53 -1.96 0.93 -19.90
CA CYS A 53 -1.48 2.18 -19.33
C CYS A 53 -0.69 3.06 -20.33
N GLU A 54 0.00 2.46 -21.30
CA GLU A 54 0.69 3.21 -22.36
C GLU A 54 -0.29 3.89 -23.30
N ILE A 55 -1.26 3.14 -23.81
CA ILE A 55 -2.28 3.67 -24.73
C ILE A 55 -3.05 4.81 -24.06
N CYS A 56 -3.43 4.64 -22.79
CA CYS A 56 -4.11 5.71 -22.07
C CYS A 56 -3.22 6.92 -21.75
N HIS A 57 -1.92 6.73 -21.58
CA HIS A 57 -1.01 7.86 -21.49
C HIS A 57 -0.95 8.64 -22.81
N GLU A 58 -0.86 7.95 -23.95
CA GLU A 58 -0.89 8.61 -25.26
C GLU A 58 -2.17 9.43 -25.44
N MET A 59 -3.33 8.89 -25.03
CA MET A 59 -4.61 9.59 -25.13
C MET A 59 -4.79 10.76 -24.15
N TYR A 60 -4.37 10.59 -22.89
CA TYR A 60 -4.74 11.50 -21.79
C TYR A 60 -3.55 12.28 -21.20
N SER A 61 -2.34 12.15 -21.72
CA SER A 61 -1.13 12.85 -21.24
C SER A 61 -1.31 14.36 -21.11
N HIS A 62 -2.11 14.98 -21.97
CA HIS A 62 -2.40 16.41 -21.94
C HIS A 62 -3.25 16.84 -20.72
N GLN A 63 -4.07 15.94 -20.16
CA GLN A 63 -4.87 16.19 -18.96
C GLN A 63 -4.21 15.64 -17.69
N VAL A 64 -3.56 14.48 -17.81
CA VAL A 64 -2.89 13.77 -16.72
C VAL A 64 -1.46 13.44 -17.17
N PRO A 65 -0.48 14.33 -16.94
CA PRO A 65 0.89 14.16 -17.44
C PRO A 65 1.55 12.85 -17.01
N ASN A 66 1.27 12.40 -15.78
CA ASN A 66 1.83 11.18 -15.20
C ASN A 66 0.92 9.95 -15.37
N MET A 67 -0.02 9.98 -16.32
CA MET A 67 -1.03 8.93 -16.51
C MET A 67 -0.45 7.51 -16.52
N ARG A 68 0.70 7.29 -17.19
CA ARG A 68 1.36 5.98 -17.24
C ARG A 68 1.78 5.48 -15.86
N ALA A 69 2.40 6.34 -15.05
CA ALA A 69 2.88 5.99 -13.71
C ALA A 69 1.70 5.81 -12.74
N ASP A 70 0.74 6.74 -12.76
CA ASP A 70 -0.45 6.70 -11.93
C ASP A 70 -1.33 5.48 -12.24
N CYS A 71 -1.35 5.04 -13.49
CA CYS A 71 -2.06 3.85 -13.93
C CYS A 71 -1.44 2.55 -13.36
N ARG A 72 -0.09 2.46 -13.31
CA ARG A 72 0.64 1.28 -12.82
C ARG A 72 0.73 1.19 -11.30
N ALA A 73 0.51 2.30 -10.60
CA ALA A 73 0.61 2.38 -9.15
C ALA A 73 -0.29 1.36 -8.42
N ASN A 74 0.10 1.00 -7.19
CA ASN A 74 -0.68 0.09 -6.34
C ASN A 74 -1.13 -1.20 -7.06
N CYS A 75 -0.22 -1.84 -7.81
CA CYS A 75 -0.50 -3.05 -8.57
C CYS A 75 -1.70 -2.90 -9.54
N PHE A 76 -1.76 -1.78 -10.27
CA PHE A 76 -2.85 -1.40 -11.18
C PHE A 76 -4.24 -1.22 -10.52
N ARG A 77 -4.32 -1.17 -9.18
CA ARG A 77 -5.57 -0.94 -8.44
C ARG A 77 -5.87 0.54 -8.29
N THR A 78 -5.85 1.28 -9.40
CA THR A 78 -6.09 2.72 -9.43
C THR A 78 -7.36 3.07 -10.17
N LYS A 79 -7.90 4.26 -9.88
CA LYS A 79 -9.01 4.83 -10.64
C LYS A 79 -8.62 5.05 -12.10
N GLN A 80 -7.36 5.41 -12.37
CA GLN A 80 -6.85 5.65 -13.72
C GLN A 80 -6.85 4.39 -14.57
N PHE A 81 -6.36 3.26 -14.02
CA PHE A 81 -6.41 1.99 -14.72
C PHE A 81 -7.86 1.56 -15.02
N ARG A 82 -8.77 1.68 -14.05
CA ARG A 82 -10.19 1.34 -14.25
C ARG A 82 -10.86 2.24 -15.29
N SER A 83 -10.65 3.55 -15.22
CA SER A 83 -11.20 4.50 -16.17
C SER A 83 -10.67 4.25 -17.59
N CYS A 84 -9.40 3.88 -17.71
CA CYS A 84 -8.79 3.50 -18.97
C CYS A 84 -9.47 2.27 -19.60
N LEU A 85 -9.74 1.23 -18.80
CA LEU A 85 -10.43 0.02 -19.27
C LEU A 85 -11.86 0.29 -19.77
N GLU A 86 -12.57 1.26 -19.20
CA GLU A 86 -13.92 1.60 -19.65
C GLU A 86 -13.96 2.09 -21.10
N HIS A 87 -12.86 2.64 -21.62
CA HIS A 87 -12.76 3.02 -23.03
C HIS A 87 -12.76 1.81 -23.98
N PHE A 88 -12.20 0.68 -23.54
CA PHE A 88 -12.09 -0.56 -24.31
C PHE A 88 -13.24 -1.52 -24.07
N ARG A 89 -14.18 -1.19 -23.16
CA ARG A 89 -15.35 -2.03 -22.94
C ARG A 89 -16.23 -2.00 -24.20
N PRO A 90 -16.59 -3.16 -24.76
CA PRO A 90 -17.59 -3.23 -25.80
C PRO A 90 -18.84 -2.50 -25.31
N GLY A 91 -19.30 -1.51 -26.09
CA GLY A 91 -20.41 -0.66 -25.71
C GLY A 91 -21.60 -1.50 -25.25
N ARG A 92 -22.26 -1.07 -24.16
CA ARG A 92 -23.62 -1.54 -23.90
C ARG A 92 -24.41 -1.34 -25.18
N PRO A 93 -25.26 -2.31 -25.59
CA PRO A 93 -26.00 -2.21 -26.84
C PRO A 93 -26.61 -0.81 -26.97
N HIS A 94 -26.39 -0.19 -28.13
CA HIS A 94 -26.76 1.19 -28.47
C HIS A 94 -28.26 1.51 -28.31
N ASN A 95 -29.08 0.54 -27.90
CA ASN A 95 -30.49 0.70 -27.58
C ASN A 95 -30.80 0.78 -26.07
N ALA A 96 -29.78 0.85 -25.20
CA ALA A 96 -29.98 1.23 -23.80
C ALA A 96 -29.93 2.76 -23.64
N HIS A 97 -30.88 3.44 -24.29
CA HIS A 97 -31.13 4.86 -24.06
C HIS A 97 -31.53 5.09 -22.60
N HIS A 98 -30.90 6.11 -22.00
CA HIS A 98 -31.24 6.75 -20.72
C HIS A 98 -30.96 5.96 -19.43
N GLY A 99 -29.79 6.23 -18.85
CA GLY A 99 -29.51 5.92 -17.46
C GLY A 99 -28.11 6.33 -17.03
N SER A 100 -27.75 7.61 -17.15
CA SER A 100 -26.67 8.19 -16.36
C SER A 100 -27.22 9.40 -15.61
N PRO A 101 -27.07 9.48 -14.28
CA PRO A 101 -27.34 10.70 -13.52
C PRO A 101 -26.17 11.68 -13.66
N HIS A 102 -26.52 12.96 -13.48
CA HIS A 102 -25.75 14.20 -13.59
C HIS A 102 -25.73 14.86 -14.97
#